data_AF-A0A260YWH6-F1
#
_entry.id   AF-A0A260YWH6-F1
#
_cell.length_a   1.000
_cell.length_b   1.000
_cell.length_c   1.000
_cell.angle_alpha   90.00
_cell.angle_beta   90.00
_cell.angle_gamma   90.00
#
_symmetry.space_group_name_H-M   'P 1'
#
loop_
_entity.id
_entity.type
_entity.pdbx_description
1 polymer ?
#
loop_
_entity_poly.entity_id
_entity_poly.type
_entity_poly.pdbx_seq_one_letter_code
_entity_poly.pdbx_strand_id
1 'polypeptide(L)'
;MLQSVSLSEEDYHALRDSLERQYNRDKDTKQNLIHQLNKFSFSEDSYEDMEKDLNKYCSTAYSLRSKGCSLNDSFFLNSFIAKLPQQIMGIVFKKHHEQDRTFQELVGITFNAIAEKRALESAETEKKLKTRNIRRQNKEEAWRKAKENSKVSVFLL
;
A
#
# COMPACT_ATOMS: atom_id res chain seq x y z
N MET A 1 35.78 28.93 38.97
CA MET A 1 35.69 27.83 39.95
C MET A 1 34.43 27.03 39.61
N LEU A 2 34.55 25.76 39.26
CA LEU A 2 33.41 24.85 39.18
C LEU A 2 33.07 24.45 40.61
N GLN A 3 32.07 25.11 41.20
CA GLN A 3 31.51 24.64 42.47
C GLN A 3 30.82 23.32 42.20
N SER A 4 31.24 22.26 42.90
CA SER A 4 30.44 21.04 43.02
C SER A 4 29.18 21.44 43.78
N VAL A 5 28.11 21.74 43.05
CA VAL A 5 26.78 21.87 43.63
C VAL A 5 26.54 20.54 44.35
N SER A 6 26.34 20.59 45.66
CA SER A 6 25.87 19.44 46.43
C SER A 6 24.44 19.17 45.96
N LEU A 7 24.32 18.49 44.82
CA LEU A 7 23.05 18.08 44.25
C LEU A 7 22.44 17.13 45.29
N SER A 8 21.36 17.55 45.93
CA SER A 8 20.61 16.63 46.77
C SER A 8 20.07 15.50 45.90
N GLU A 9 19.83 14.33 46.48
CA GLU A 9 19.26 13.21 45.75
C GLU A 9 17.90 13.59 45.12
N GLU A 10 17.14 14.43 45.79
CA GLU A 10 15.88 15.00 45.29
C GLU A 10 16.10 15.91 44.08
N ASP A 11 17.11 16.78 44.10
CA ASP A 11 17.47 17.63 42.96
C ASP A 11 17.96 16.81 41.76
N TYR A 12 18.70 15.72 42.02
CA TYR A 12 19.13 14.79 40.99
C TYR A 12 17.93 14.12 40.31
N HIS A 13 16.98 13.61 41.09
CA HIS A 13 15.77 12.97 40.57
C HIS A 13 14.88 13.98 39.84
N ALA A 14 14.72 15.20 40.36
CA ALA A 14 13.96 16.25 39.69
C ALA A 14 14.57 16.65 38.34
N LEU A 15 15.90 16.80 38.28
CA LEU A 15 16.62 17.10 37.04
C LEU A 15 16.52 15.94 36.05
N ARG A 16 16.71 14.70 36.52
CA ARG A 16 16.56 13.49 35.71
C ARG A 16 15.16 13.39 35.12
N ASP A 17 14.11 13.56 35.91
CA ASP A 17 12.72 13.49 35.42
C ASP A 17 12.40 14.64 34.46
N SER A 18 13.01 15.81 34.64
CA SER A 18 12.86 16.95 33.73
C SER A 18 13.53 16.65 32.38
N LEU A 19 14.76 16.13 32.40
CA LEU A 19 15.47 15.67 31.22
C LEU A 19 14.75 14.51 30.54
N GLU A 20 14.19 13.58 31.31
CA GLU A 20 13.40 12.48 30.78
C GLU A 20 12.12 13.00 30.12
N ARG A 21 11.40 13.96 30.71
CA ARG A 21 10.25 14.59 30.05
C ARG A 21 10.63 15.38 28.79
N GLN A 22 11.78 16.04 28.78
CA GLN A 22 12.19 16.92 27.69
C GLN A 22 12.80 16.14 26.51
N TYR A 23 13.49 15.04 26.79
CA TYR A 23 14.24 14.25 25.80
C TYR A 23 13.67 12.84 25.56
N ASN A 24 12.99 12.23 26.54
CA ASN A 24 12.38 10.90 26.40
C ASN A 24 10.96 11.00 25.80
N ARG A 25 10.89 11.57 24.58
CA ARG A 25 9.66 11.63 23.76
C ARG A 25 9.28 10.26 23.16
N ASP A 26 9.90 9.17 23.60
CA ASP A 26 9.66 7.85 23.04
C ASP A 26 8.23 7.36 23.24
N LYS A 27 7.62 7.71 24.39
CA LYS A 27 6.22 7.38 24.68
C LYS A 27 5.26 8.18 23.78
N ASP A 28 5.50 9.48 23.63
CA ASP A 28 4.72 10.36 22.76
C ASP A 28 4.88 9.99 21.29
N THR A 29 6.09 9.64 20.85
CA THR A 29 6.36 9.21 19.48
C THR A 29 5.74 7.84 19.19
N LYS A 30 5.76 6.89 20.14
CA LYS A 30 5.05 5.61 20.02
C LYS A 30 3.54 5.81 19.89
N GLN A 31 2.94 6.64 20.75
CA GLN A 31 1.51 6.97 20.69
C GLN A 31 1.16 7.62 19.34
N ASN A 32 2.00 8.54 18.85
CA ASN A 32 1.82 9.19 17.56
C ASN A 32 1.90 8.19 16.39
N LEU A 33 2.87 7.28 16.38
CA LEU A 33 2.99 6.24 15.35
C LEU A 33 1.79 5.30 15.34
N ILE A 34 1.28 4.89 16.51
CA ILE A 34 0.05 4.10 16.62
C ILE A 34 -1.14 4.87 16.04
N HIS A 35 -1.26 6.16 16.38
CA HIS A 35 -2.32 7.01 15.85
C HIS A 35 -2.25 7.17 14.33
N GLN A 36 -1.04 7.30 13.78
CA GLN A 36 -0.82 7.34 12.34
C GLN A 36 -1.26 6.04 11.67
N LEU A 37 -0.91 4.87 12.22
CA LEU A 37 -1.37 3.58 11.69
C LEU A 37 -2.89 3.44 11.80
N ASN A 38 -3.49 3.83 12.92
CA ASN A 38 -4.93 3.74 13.14
C ASN A 38 -5.72 4.64 12.19
N LYS A 39 -5.19 5.81 11.85
CA LYS A 39 -5.78 6.72 10.84
C LYS A 39 -5.40 6.39 9.40
N PHE A 40 -4.44 5.49 9.20
CA PHE A 40 -3.98 5.13 7.88
C PHE A 40 -5.09 4.46 7.08
N SER A 41 -5.29 4.93 5.85
CA SER A 41 -6.19 4.37 4.85
C SER A 41 -5.38 4.09 3.59
N PHE A 42 -5.59 2.93 2.98
CA PHE A 42 -4.96 2.59 1.71
C PHE A 42 -5.72 3.23 0.54
N SER A 43 -4.99 3.64 -0.48
CA SER A 43 -5.59 4.04 -1.76
C SER A 43 -6.29 2.85 -2.42
N GLU A 44 -7.50 3.06 -2.95
CA GLU A 44 -8.31 2.02 -3.62
C GLU A 44 -8.32 2.12 -5.15
N ASP A 45 -7.94 3.30 -5.68
CA ASP A 45 -8.11 3.63 -7.10
C ASP A 45 -6.92 3.21 -7.98
N SER A 46 -5.74 3.02 -7.40
CA SER A 46 -4.49 2.81 -8.12
C SER A 46 -3.63 1.78 -7.41
N TYR A 47 -3.27 0.71 -8.12
CA TYR A 47 -2.36 -0.29 -7.59
C TYR A 47 -0.95 0.28 -7.34
N GLU A 48 -0.55 1.34 -8.05
CA GLU A 48 0.73 2.03 -7.80
C GLU A 48 0.72 2.78 -6.48
N ASP A 49 -0.35 3.50 -6.20
CA ASP A 49 -0.47 4.25 -4.96
C ASP A 49 -0.69 3.31 -3.77
N MET A 50 -1.40 2.20 -3.97
CA MET A 50 -1.54 1.15 -2.95
C MET A 50 -0.20 0.53 -2.56
N GLU A 51 0.72 0.34 -3.52
CA GLU A 51 2.08 -0.15 -3.24
C GLU A 51 2.90 0.87 -2.44
N LYS A 52 2.80 2.16 -2.78
CA LYS A 52 3.43 3.25 -2.02
C LYS A 52 2.88 3.31 -0.60
N ASP A 53 1.57 3.14 -0.45
CA ASP A 53 0.90 3.16 0.85
C ASP A 53 1.29 1.95 1.70
N LEU A 54 1.41 0.77 1.10
CA LEU A 54 1.94 -0.41 1.78
C LEU A 54 3.37 -0.19 2.29
N ASN A 55 4.23 0.41 1.48
CA ASN A 55 5.58 0.78 1.89
C ASN A 55 5.58 1.74 3.09
N LYS A 56 4.78 2.82 3.03
CA LYS A 56 4.63 3.77 4.15
C LYS A 56 4.14 3.08 5.43
N TYR A 57 3.12 2.24 5.31
CA TYR A 57 2.59 1.49 6.45
C TYR A 57 3.67 0.60 7.07
N CYS A 58 4.44 -0.12 6.24
CA CYS A 58 5.55 -0.96 6.70
C CYS A 58 6.63 -0.14 7.41
N SER A 59 7.04 1.01 6.88
CA SER A 59 8.02 1.89 7.52
C SER A 59 7.57 2.35 8.91
N THR A 60 6.31 2.75 9.04
CA THR A 60 5.72 3.15 10.33
C THR A 60 5.61 1.96 11.29
N ALA A 61 5.19 0.78 10.81
CA ALA A 61 5.13 -0.44 11.59
C ALA A 61 6.51 -0.88 12.10
N TYR A 62 7.54 -0.89 11.24
CA TYR A 62 8.90 -1.23 11.68
C TYR A 62 9.49 -0.20 12.65
N SER A 63 9.09 1.07 12.53
CA SER A 63 9.42 2.10 13.52
C SER A 63 8.76 1.87 14.88
N LEU A 64 7.58 1.24 14.93
CA LEU A 64 6.98 0.78 16.19
C LEU A 64 7.68 -0.44 16.76
N ARG A 65 8.15 -1.35 15.90
CA ARG A 65 8.93 -2.51 16.32
C ARG A 65 10.24 -2.11 17.00
N SER A 66 10.96 -1.12 16.44
CA SER A 66 12.19 -0.61 17.08
C SER A 66 11.93 0.02 18.46
N LYS A 67 10.70 0.48 18.72
CA LYS A 67 10.22 0.98 20.02
C LYS A 67 9.58 -0.11 20.91
N GLY A 68 9.84 -1.38 20.61
CA GLY A 68 9.43 -2.52 21.44
C GLY A 68 7.99 -3.01 21.24
N CYS A 69 7.34 -2.67 20.12
CA CYS A 69 6.01 -3.23 19.79
C CYS A 69 6.12 -4.56 19.05
N SER A 70 5.29 -5.54 19.42
CA SER A 70 5.16 -6.78 18.63
C SER A 70 4.26 -6.54 17.43
N LEU A 71 4.79 -6.73 16.22
CA LEU A 71 4.01 -6.66 14.98
C LEU A 71 3.28 -7.97 14.66
N ASN A 72 3.67 -9.07 15.31
CA ASN A 72 3.04 -10.38 15.13
C ASN A 72 1.89 -10.61 16.12
N ASP A 73 1.49 -9.57 16.85
CA ASP A 73 0.33 -9.63 17.72
C ASP A 73 -0.96 -9.76 16.88
N SER A 74 -1.86 -10.66 17.28
CA SER A 74 -3.09 -10.94 16.53
C SER A 74 -3.96 -9.70 16.33
N PHE A 75 -4.00 -8.76 17.28
CA PHE A 75 -4.73 -7.51 17.12
C PHE A 75 -4.09 -6.64 16.05
N PHE A 76 -2.76 -6.55 16.02
CA PHE A 76 -2.03 -5.80 15.00
C PHE A 76 -2.22 -6.39 13.60
N LEU A 77 -2.10 -7.71 13.46
CA LEU A 77 -2.27 -8.41 12.18
C LEU A 77 -3.71 -8.24 11.65
N ASN A 78 -4.71 -8.43 12.50
CA ASN A 78 -6.11 -8.22 12.12
C ASN A 78 -6.41 -6.76 11.75
N SER A 79 -5.84 -5.79 12.49
CA SER A 79 -5.96 -4.37 12.17
C SER A 79 -5.32 -4.03 10.82
N PHE A 80 -4.16 -4.61 10.52
CA PHE A 80 -3.53 -4.47 9.20
C PHE A 80 -4.43 -5.04 8.09
N ILE A 81 -4.92 -6.26 8.24
CA ILE A 81 -5.78 -6.90 7.23
C ILE A 81 -7.07 -6.09 7.01
N ALA A 82 -7.70 -5.61 8.08
CA ALA A 82 -8.95 -4.84 8.01
C ALA A 82 -8.79 -3.49 7.29
N LYS A 83 -7.56 -2.96 7.21
CA LYS A 83 -7.26 -1.69 6.51
C LYS A 83 -7.01 -1.88 5.01
N LEU A 84 -6.77 -3.11 4.57
CA LEU A 84 -6.47 -3.38 3.17
C LEU A 84 -7.73 -3.14 2.30
N PRO A 85 -7.55 -2.63 1.07
CA PRO A 85 -8.65 -2.50 0.13
C PRO A 85 -9.31 -3.85 -0.17
N GLN A 86 -10.64 -3.86 -0.32
CA GLN A 86 -11.44 -5.10 -0.48
C GLN A 86 -10.94 -6.01 -1.60
N GLN A 87 -10.37 -5.42 -2.66
CA GLN A 87 -9.81 -6.09 -3.83
C GLN A 87 -8.68 -7.08 -3.50
N ILE A 88 -7.94 -6.83 -2.41
CA ILE A 88 -6.78 -7.62 -1.97
C ILE A 88 -6.99 -8.21 -0.57
N MET A 89 -7.80 -7.56 0.27
CA MET A 89 -8.11 -8.00 1.63
C MET A 89 -8.51 -9.49 1.69
N GLY A 90 -9.38 -9.95 0.79
CA GLY A 90 -9.84 -11.34 0.77
C GLY A 90 -8.71 -12.36 0.53
N ILE A 91 -7.72 -12.01 -0.30
CA ILE A 91 -6.57 -12.87 -0.61
C ILE A 91 -5.67 -12.99 0.62
N VAL A 92 -5.38 -11.85 1.26
CA VAL A 92 -4.50 -11.78 2.43
C VAL A 92 -5.17 -12.45 3.64
N PHE A 93 -6.45 -12.15 3.90
CA PHE A 93 -7.22 -12.74 4.98
C PHE A 93 -7.28 -14.27 4.88
N LYS A 94 -7.60 -14.80 3.70
CA LYS A 94 -7.66 -16.25 3.48
C LYS A 94 -6.32 -16.92 3.79
N LYS A 95 -5.21 -16.35 3.28
CA LYS A 95 -3.86 -16.90 3.52
C LYS A 95 -3.40 -16.80 4.97
N HIS A 96 -3.89 -15.81 5.72
CA HIS A 96 -3.64 -15.68 7.16
C HIS A 96 -4.46 -16.69 7.97
N HIS A 97 -5.71 -16.93 7.60
CA HIS A 97 -6.55 -17.91 8.29
C HIS A 97 -6.10 -19.36 8.06
N GLU A 98 -5.46 -19.65 6.92
CA GLU A 98 -4.93 -20.99 6.62
C GLU A 98 -3.67 -21.33 7.44
N GLN A 99 -2.90 -20.32 7.82
CA GLN A 99 -1.64 -20.48 8.53
C GLN A 99 -1.35 -19.19 9.30
N ASP A 100 -1.08 -19.29 10.60
CA ASP A 100 -0.72 -18.15 11.45
C ASP A 100 0.58 -17.49 10.97
N ARG A 101 0.44 -16.59 10.01
CA ARG A 101 1.53 -15.89 9.34
C ARG A 101 1.97 -14.66 10.12
N THR A 102 3.26 -14.39 10.06
CA THR A 102 3.87 -13.18 10.61
C THR A 102 3.50 -11.94 9.80
N PHE A 103 3.67 -10.76 10.39
CA PHE A 103 3.43 -9.49 9.70
C PHE A 103 4.24 -9.39 8.40
N GLN A 104 5.50 -9.79 8.43
CA GLN A 104 6.38 -9.74 7.27
C GLN A 104 5.89 -10.64 6.12
N GLU A 105 5.36 -11.82 6.43
CA GLU A 105 4.77 -12.71 5.43
C GLU A 105 3.47 -12.14 4.86
N LEU A 106 2.63 -11.52 5.69
CA LEU A 106 1.41 -10.85 5.23
C LEU A 106 1.73 -9.68 4.31
N VAL A 107 2.76 -8.89 4.63
CA VAL A 107 3.25 -7.82 3.75
C VAL A 107 3.69 -8.40 2.40
N GLY A 108 4.48 -9.48 2.40
CA GLY A 108 4.90 -10.14 1.15
C GLY A 108 3.73 -10.66 0.31
N ILE A 109 2.72 -11.24 0.95
CA ILE A 109 1.48 -11.66 0.28
C ILE A 109 0.74 -10.46 -0.31
N THR A 110 0.65 -9.37 0.44
CA THR A 110 -0.03 -8.14 -0.01
C THR A 110 0.69 -7.54 -1.23
N PHE A 111 2.02 -7.46 -1.20
CA PHE A 111 2.82 -7.02 -2.36
C PHE A 111 2.56 -7.88 -3.59
N ASN A 112 2.59 -9.20 -3.44
CA ASN A 112 2.36 -10.12 -4.55
C ASN A 112 0.93 -9.96 -5.11
N ALA A 113 -0.07 -9.80 -4.25
CA ALA A 113 -1.44 -9.57 -4.66
C ALA A 113 -1.61 -8.24 -5.43
N ILE A 114 -0.96 -7.16 -4.97
CA ILE A 114 -0.95 -5.87 -5.69
C ILE A 114 -0.29 -6.03 -7.07
N ALA A 115 0.88 -6.68 -7.12
CA ALA A 115 1.61 -6.89 -8.37
C ALA A 115 0.80 -7.74 -9.37
N GLU A 116 0.17 -8.80 -8.90
CA GLU A 116 -0.71 -9.66 -9.71
C GLU A 116 -1.88 -8.85 -10.28
N LYS A 117 -2.57 -8.06 -9.45
CA LYS A 117 -3.70 -7.24 -9.89
C LYS A 117 -3.28 -6.18 -10.92
N ARG A 118 -2.13 -5.52 -10.72
CA ARG A 118 -1.57 -4.57 -11.69
C ARG A 118 -1.26 -5.24 -13.03
N ALA A 119 -0.67 -6.43 -13.02
CA ALA A 119 -0.37 -7.19 -14.23
C ALA A 119 -1.64 -7.60 -14.99
N LEU A 120 -2.68 -8.02 -14.28
CA LEU A 120 -3.97 -8.37 -14.86
C LEU A 120 -4.67 -7.16 -15.51
N GLU A 121 -4.65 -6.01 -14.84
CA GLU A 121 -5.20 -4.76 -15.39
C GLU A 121 -4.47 -4.37 -16.69
N SER A 122 -3.14 -4.44 -16.68
CA SER A 122 -2.30 -4.14 -17.85
C SER A 122 -2.63 -5.08 -19.02
N ALA A 123 -2.75 -6.39 -18.76
CA ALA A 123 -3.14 -7.36 -19.77
C ALA A 123 -4.57 -7.13 -20.32
N GLU A 124 -5.50 -6.70 -19.47
CA GLU A 124 -6.88 -6.41 -19.89
C GLU A 124 -6.96 -5.15 -20.76
N THR A 125 -6.24 -4.09 -20.39
CA THR A 125 -6.17 -2.86 -21.20
C THR A 125 -5.55 -3.14 -22.57
N GLU A 126 -4.49 -3.93 -22.64
CA GLU A 126 -3.88 -4.37 -23.90
C GLU A 126 -4.84 -5.16 -24.77
N LYS A 127 -5.57 -6.13 -24.20
CA LYS A 127 -6.59 -6.90 -24.91
C LYS A 127 -7.66 -5.97 -25.48
N LYS A 128 -8.17 -5.03 -24.68
CA LYS A 128 -9.18 -4.04 -25.12
C LYS A 128 -8.66 -3.13 -26.23
N LEU A 129 -7.38 -2.74 -26.21
CA LEU A 129 -6.76 -1.93 -27.25
C LEU A 129 -6.61 -2.72 -28.55
N LYS A 130 -6.10 -3.96 -28.48
CA LYS A 130 -5.99 -4.87 -29.63
C LYS A 130 -7.35 -5.09 -30.30
N THR A 131 -8.39 -5.41 -29.53
CA THR A 131 -9.75 -5.58 -30.07
C THR A 131 -10.30 -4.30 -30.70
N ARG A 132 -10.07 -3.13 -30.10
CA ARG A 132 -10.48 -1.84 -30.68
C ARG A 132 -9.77 -1.56 -32.00
N ASN A 133 -8.48 -1.82 -32.08
CA ASN A 133 -7.67 -1.61 -33.29
C ASN A 133 -8.11 -2.54 -34.43
N ILE A 134 -8.33 -3.83 -34.14
CA ILE A 134 -8.85 -4.80 -35.12
C ILE A 134 -10.21 -4.35 -35.66
N ARG A 135 -11.13 -3.89 -34.78
CA ARG A 135 -12.43 -3.37 -35.21
C ARG A 135 -12.32 -2.13 -36.11
N ARG A 136 -11.35 -1.25 -35.86
CA ARG A 136 -11.10 -0.07 -36.71
C ARG A 136 -10.56 -0.49 -38.08
N GLN A 137 -9.56 -1.36 -38.11
CA GLN A 137 -8.99 -1.91 -39.36
C GLN A 137 -10.05 -2.60 -40.22
N ASN A 138 -10.85 -3.49 -39.61
CA ASN A 138 -11.93 -4.20 -40.33
C ASN A 138 -12.97 -3.23 -40.90
N LYS A 139 -13.29 -2.15 -40.19
CA LYS A 139 -14.18 -1.09 -40.71
C LYS A 139 -13.53 -0.40 -41.91
N GLU A 140 -12.28 0.05 -41.79
CA GLU A 140 -11.56 0.74 -42.87
C GLU A 140 -11.43 -0.12 -44.14
N GLU A 141 -11.15 -1.41 -43.99
CA GLU A 141 -11.13 -2.36 -45.11
C GLU A 141 -12.51 -2.53 -45.77
N ALA A 142 -13.58 -2.63 -44.98
CA ALA A 142 -14.93 -2.71 -45.50
C ALA A 142 -15.32 -1.43 -46.26
N TRP A 143 -14.99 -0.25 -45.73
CA TRP A 143 -15.17 1.03 -46.40
C TRP A 143 -14.40 1.13 -47.72
N ARG A 144 -13.14 0.66 -47.75
CA ARG A 144 -12.33 0.60 -48.98
C ARG A 144 -12.99 -0.29 -50.03
N LYS A 145 -13.38 -1.52 -49.67
CA LYS A 145 -14.04 -2.46 -50.58
C LYS A 145 -15.36 -1.91 -51.13
N ALA A 146 -16.17 -1.26 -50.29
CA ALA A 146 -17.41 -0.63 -50.73
C ALA A 146 -17.17 0.50 -51.75
N LYS A 147 -16.14 1.33 -51.53
CA LYS A 147 -15.76 2.41 -52.45
C LYS A 147 -15.21 1.88 -53.78
N GLU A 148 -14.48 0.77 -53.75
CA GLU A 148 -13.94 0.12 -54.95
C GLU A 148 -15.06 -0.51 -55.78
N ASN A 149 -15.97 -1.26 -55.16
CA ASN A 149 -17.14 -1.83 -55.84
C ASN A 149 -18.06 -0.75 -56.42
N SER A 150 -18.24 0.38 -55.72
CA SER A 150 -19.04 1.51 -56.22
C SER A 150 -18.42 2.19 -57.46
N LYS A 151 -17.10 2.15 -57.64
CA LYS A 151 -16.45 2.68 -58.85
C LYS A 151 -16.61 1.74 -60.04
N VAL A 152 -16.60 0.43 -59.82
CA VAL A 152 -16.77 -0.58 -60.86
C VAL A 152 -18.20 -0.54 -61.44
N SER A 153 -19.23 -0.30 -60.61
CA SER A 153 -20.61 -0.17 -61.11
C SER A 153 -20.87 1.07 -61.98
N VAL A 154 -20.08 2.15 -61.86
CA VAL A 154 -20.26 3.38 -62.67
C VAL A 154 -19.65 3.25 -64.07
N PHE A 155 -18.77 2.27 -64.29
CA PHE A 155 -18.09 2.03 -65.57
C PHE A 155 -18.78 0.98 -66.47
N LEU A 156 -19.86 0.35 -66.00
CA LEU A 156 -20.59 -0.73 -66.70
C LEU A 156 -21.98 -0.31 -67.23
N LEU A 157 -22.29 0.99 -67.25
CA LEU A 157 -23.47 1.59 -67.86
C LEU A 157 -23.05 2.48 -69.03
#